data_AF-A0A5J6YYC0-F1
#
_entry.id   AF-A0A5J6YYC0-F1
#
_cell.length_a   1.000
_cell.length_b   1.000
_cell.length_c   1.000
_cell.angle_alpha   90.00
_cell.angle_beta   90.00
_cell.angle_gamma   90.00
#
_symmetry.space_group_name_H-M   'P 1'
#
loop_
_entity.id
_entity.type
_entity.pdbx_description
1 polymer ?
#
loop_
_entity_poly.entity_id
_entity_poly.type
_entity_poly.pdbx_seq_one_letter_code
_entity_poly.pdbx_strand_id
1 'polypeptide(L)'
;MSIPNSRDGYKQSLLLDIYKLVQAIETDDSSNYPTSLAQSIHSDTREYFNAERWKPSPVYEGIQTRIPVGEVLTLHIRMWRAETPEDEQRCQQWVTGKVVKIERLYRPDDGARFALVPTGKRNPRSFQYRAVVSSSLKVWRGKLTPEQTQAREPFYHHETIPPVQYPQEASA
;
A
#
# COMPACT_ATOMS: atom_id res chain seq x y z
N MET A 1 -18.63 5.35 -14.60
CA MET A 1 -17.66 4.41 -15.22
C MET A 1 -16.80 3.83 -14.12
N SER A 2 -16.49 2.53 -14.17
CA SER A 2 -15.48 1.94 -13.27
C SER A 2 -14.09 2.32 -13.77
N ILE A 3 -13.27 2.91 -12.91
CA ILE A 3 -11.89 3.27 -13.24
C ILE A 3 -11.08 1.96 -13.45
N PRO A 4 -10.30 1.82 -14.53
CA PRO A 4 -9.46 0.64 -14.74
C PRO A 4 -8.43 0.45 -13.60
N ASN A 5 -8.21 -0.81 -13.22
CA ASN A 5 -7.31 -1.16 -12.10
C ASN A 5 -5.95 -1.71 -12.56
N SER A 6 -5.72 -1.85 -13.87
CA SER A 6 -4.47 -2.37 -14.43
C SER A 6 -4.01 -1.56 -15.64
N ARG A 7 -2.72 -1.64 -15.96
CA ARG A 7 -2.13 -0.95 -17.12
C ARG A 7 -2.77 -1.41 -18.44
N ASP A 8 -3.02 -2.71 -18.57
CA ASP A 8 -3.74 -3.28 -19.72
C ASP A 8 -5.20 -2.82 -19.78
N GLY A 9 -5.85 -2.67 -18.63
CA GLY A 9 -7.20 -2.09 -18.57
C GLY A 9 -7.25 -0.65 -19.06
N TYR A 10 -6.27 0.19 -18.68
CA TYR A 10 -6.13 1.54 -19.23
C TYR A 10 -5.84 1.53 -20.73
N LYS A 11 -4.98 0.63 -21.21
CA LYS A 11 -4.71 0.47 -22.65
C LYS A 11 -5.98 0.13 -23.42
N GLN A 12 -6.78 -0.82 -22.93
CA GLN A 12 -8.04 -1.22 -23.56
C GLN A 12 -9.07 -0.08 -23.54
N SER A 13 -9.21 0.61 -22.40
CA SER A 13 -10.10 1.77 -22.24
C SER A 13 -9.74 2.89 -23.23
N LEU A 14 -8.44 3.23 -23.32
CA LEU A 14 -7.92 4.21 -24.28
C LEU A 14 -8.24 3.84 -25.73
N LEU A 15 -7.96 2.59 -26.13
CA LEU A 15 -8.24 2.14 -27.49
C LEU A 15 -9.73 2.17 -27.82
N LEU A 16 -10.58 1.77 -26.87
CA LEU A 16 -12.04 1.79 -27.04
C LEU A 16 -12.58 3.21 -27.17
N ASP A 17 -12.11 4.14 -26.32
CA ASP A 17 -12.54 5.54 -26.38
C ASP A 17 -12.00 6.22 -27.64
N ILE A 18 -10.77 5.95 -28.07
CA ILE A 18 -10.26 6.43 -29.37
C ILE A 18 -11.13 5.90 -30.52
N TYR A 19 -11.48 4.61 -30.51
CA TYR A 19 -12.35 4.02 -31.53
C TYR A 19 -13.73 4.69 -31.59
N LYS A 20 -14.37 4.91 -30.44
CA LYS A 20 -15.66 5.61 -30.36
C LYS A 20 -15.56 7.05 -30.85
N LEU A 21 -14.46 7.74 -30.56
CA LEU A 21 -14.22 9.10 -31.04
C LEU A 21 -14.11 9.15 -32.56
N VAL A 22 -13.35 8.23 -33.14
CA VAL A 22 -13.19 8.11 -34.61
C VAL A 22 -14.54 7.83 -35.26
N GLN A 23 -15.32 6.87 -34.73
CA GLN A 23 -16.66 6.59 -35.26
C GLN A 23 -17.57 7.82 -35.23
N ALA A 24 -17.62 8.55 -34.11
CA ALA A 24 -18.47 9.73 -33.99
C ALA A 24 -18.09 10.84 -34.99
N ILE A 25 -16.79 11.00 -35.29
CA ILE A 25 -16.30 11.93 -36.31
C ILE A 25 -16.70 11.44 -37.72
N GLU A 26 -16.51 10.15 -38.01
CA GLU A 26 -16.82 9.57 -39.32
C GLU A 26 -18.32 9.59 -39.64
N THR A 27 -19.18 9.49 -38.63
CA THR A 27 -20.64 9.46 -38.81
C THR A 27 -21.30 10.85 -38.73
N ASP A 28 -20.51 11.92 -38.53
CA ASP A 28 -20.97 13.29 -38.29
C ASP A 28 -22.04 13.39 -37.18
N ASP A 29 -21.98 12.43 -36.23
CA ASP A 29 -22.97 12.29 -35.18
C ASP A 29 -22.61 13.20 -34.01
N SER A 30 -23.00 14.47 -34.15
CA SER A 30 -22.83 15.51 -33.15
C SER A 30 -23.78 15.41 -31.95
N SER A 31 -24.70 14.43 -31.93
CA SER A 31 -25.71 14.28 -30.87
C SER A 31 -25.10 13.87 -29.52
N ASN A 32 -23.90 13.27 -29.53
CA ASN A 32 -23.09 12.97 -28.35
C ASN A 32 -21.73 13.65 -28.47
N TYR A 33 -21.67 14.96 -28.21
CA TYR A 33 -20.39 15.68 -28.26
C TYR A 33 -19.32 14.98 -27.40
N PRO A 34 -18.11 14.79 -27.94
CA PRO A 34 -17.05 13.93 -27.39
C PRO A 34 -16.35 14.48 -26.16
N THR A 35 -16.86 15.52 -25.50
CA THR A 35 -16.15 16.17 -24.38
C THR A 35 -15.88 15.20 -23.23
N SER A 36 -16.87 14.38 -22.86
CA SER A 36 -16.71 13.34 -21.84
C SER A 36 -15.71 12.26 -22.27
N LEU A 37 -15.70 11.93 -23.56
CA LEU A 37 -14.84 10.92 -24.15
C LEU A 37 -13.39 11.41 -24.26
N ALA A 38 -13.18 12.65 -24.69
CA ALA A 38 -11.89 13.32 -24.73
C ALA A 38 -11.31 13.53 -23.32
N GLN A 39 -12.16 13.86 -22.34
CA GLN A 39 -11.78 13.91 -20.92
C GLN A 39 -11.38 12.53 -20.40
N SER A 40 -12.10 11.48 -20.77
CA SER A 40 -11.76 10.08 -20.47
C SER A 40 -10.39 9.71 -21.05
N ILE A 41 -10.16 9.95 -22.35
CA ILE A 41 -8.88 9.70 -23.02
C ILE A 41 -7.74 10.47 -22.34
N HIS A 42 -7.95 11.75 -22.03
CA HIS A 42 -6.93 12.57 -21.36
C HIS A 42 -6.58 12.01 -19.97
N SER A 43 -7.60 11.71 -19.16
CA SER A 43 -7.43 11.12 -17.83
C SER A 43 -6.70 9.78 -17.90
N ASP A 44 -7.18 8.87 -18.75
CA ASP A 44 -6.63 7.53 -18.88
C ASP A 44 -5.20 7.54 -19.45
N THR A 45 -4.88 8.48 -20.35
CA THR A 45 -3.52 8.67 -20.88
C THR A 45 -2.58 9.12 -19.77
N ARG A 46 -3.00 10.10 -18.96
CA ARG A 46 -2.21 10.59 -17.82
C ARG A 46 -1.91 9.49 -16.83
N GLU A 47 -2.90 8.65 -16.51
CA GLU A 47 -2.72 7.52 -15.60
C GLU A 47 -1.88 6.40 -16.23
N TYR A 48 -2.03 6.12 -17.53
CA TYR A 48 -1.23 5.14 -18.25
C TYR A 48 0.27 5.50 -18.27
N PHE A 49 0.60 6.78 -18.40
CA PHE A 49 1.99 7.26 -18.36
C PHE A 49 2.48 7.63 -16.96
N ASN A 50 1.67 7.49 -15.92
CA ASN A 50 2.11 7.74 -14.55
C ASN A 50 3.10 6.66 -14.09
N ALA A 51 4.40 6.96 -14.21
CA ALA A 51 5.47 6.05 -13.84
C ALA A 51 5.36 5.53 -12.40
N GLU A 52 4.89 6.36 -11.45
CA GLU A 52 4.78 5.98 -10.04
C GLU A 52 3.69 4.95 -9.79
N ARG A 53 2.58 5.02 -10.53
CA ARG A 53 1.46 4.08 -10.42
C ARG A 53 1.88 2.66 -10.79
N TRP A 54 2.80 2.55 -11.74
CA TRP A 54 3.29 1.28 -12.30
C TRP A 54 4.60 0.80 -11.69
N LYS A 55 5.21 1.56 -10.77
CA LYS A 55 6.37 1.07 -10.01
C LYS A 55 5.96 -0.26 -9.33
N PRO A 56 6.73 -1.34 -9.51
CA PRO A 56 6.46 -2.59 -8.80
C PRO A 56 6.53 -2.33 -7.29
N SER A 57 5.65 -2.96 -6.52
CA SER A 57 5.62 -2.85 -5.06
C SER A 57 5.70 -4.24 -4.46
N PRO A 58 6.88 -4.90 -4.57
CA PRO A 58 7.02 -6.31 -4.24
C PRO A 58 6.72 -6.60 -2.76
N VAL A 59 6.97 -5.65 -1.86
CA VAL A 59 6.61 -5.82 -0.44
C VAL A 59 5.10 -5.74 -0.26
N TYR A 60 4.43 -4.76 -0.87
CA TYR A 60 2.96 -4.68 -0.85
C TYR A 60 2.32 -5.95 -1.41
N GLU A 61 2.73 -6.37 -2.61
CA GLU A 61 2.22 -7.56 -3.29
C GLU A 61 2.50 -8.83 -2.47
N GLY A 62 3.68 -8.91 -1.87
CA GLY A 62 4.07 -10.00 -0.97
C GLY A 62 3.24 -10.05 0.31
N ILE A 63 2.89 -8.89 0.90
CA ILE A 63 2.01 -8.77 2.06
C ILE A 63 0.59 -9.20 1.68
N GLN A 64 0.05 -8.64 0.60
CA GLN A 64 -1.31 -8.91 0.14
C GLN A 64 -1.55 -10.40 -0.14
N THR A 65 -0.54 -11.08 -0.68
CA THR A 65 -0.63 -12.51 -1.02
C THR A 65 -0.54 -13.43 0.20
N ARG A 66 0.24 -13.05 1.23
CA ARG A 66 0.58 -13.94 2.34
C ARG A 66 -0.22 -13.69 3.62
N ILE A 67 -0.67 -12.47 3.83
CA ILE A 67 -1.39 -12.09 5.06
C ILE A 67 -2.90 -12.22 4.84
N PRO A 68 -3.58 -13.13 5.55
CA PRO A 68 -5.01 -13.37 5.35
C PRO A 68 -5.85 -12.21 5.88
N VAL A 69 -6.79 -11.76 5.05
CA VAL A 69 -7.86 -10.84 5.45
C VAL A 69 -8.98 -11.63 6.11
N GLY A 70 -9.57 -11.09 7.18
CA GLY A 70 -10.66 -11.71 7.93
C GLY A 70 -10.21 -12.53 9.13
N GLU A 71 -8.91 -12.79 9.27
CA GLU A 71 -8.35 -13.50 10.42
C GLU A 71 -7.92 -12.55 11.54
N VAL A 72 -7.93 -13.06 12.77
CA VAL A 72 -7.33 -12.38 13.93
C VAL A 72 -5.82 -12.59 13.87
N LEU A 73 -5.07 -11.49 13.77
CA LEU A 73 -3.63 -11.48 13.71
C LEU A 73 -3.05 -10.54 14.78
N THR A 74 -1.83 -10.82 15.20
CA THR A 74 -0.99 -9.90 15.97
C THR A 74 0.06 -9.31 15.03
N LEU A 75 0.12 -7.99 14.95
CA LEU A 75 1.07 -7.23 14.15
C LEU A 75 2.03 -6.51 15.09
N HIS A 76 3.30 -6.56 14.73
CA HIS A 76 4.35 -5.73 15.30
C HIS A 76 4.97 -4.89 14.19
N ILE A 77 4.87 -3.58 14.32
CA ILE A 77 5.51 -2.62 13.42
C ILE A 77 6.54 -1.86 14.24
N ARG A 78 7.81 -1.93 13.84
CA ARG A 78 8.89 -1.14 14.45
C ARG A 78 9.41 -0.16 13.41
N MET A 79 9.31 1.14 13.68
CA MET A 79 9.89 2.20 12.87
C MET A 79 11.32 2.49 13.35
N TRP A 80 12.29 2.60 12.46
CA TRP A 80 13.66 2.97 12.85
C TRP A 80 13.83 4.49 12.93
N ARG A 81 13.75 5.02 14.15
CA ARG A 81 14.55 6.13 14.69
C ARG A 81 14.06 6.39 16.11
N ALA A 82 14.65 5.68 17.07
CA ALA A 82 14.58 6.10 18.46
C ALA A 82 15.88 6.86 18.74
N GLU A 83 15.78 8.17 18.96
CA GLU A 83 16.93 8.98 19.35
C GLU A 83 17.21 8.82 20.86
N THR A 84 16.20 8.38 21.61
CA THR A 84 16.27 8.10 23.04
C THR A 84 15.65 6.73 23.38
N PRO A 85 15.98 6.10 24.52
CA PRO A 85 15.31 4.89 25.00
C PRO A 85 13.80 5.08 25.21
N GLU A 86 13.36 6.29 25.57
CA GLU A 86 11.93 6.63 25.70
C GLU A 86 11.21 6.65 24.34
N ASP A 87 11.92 7.01 23.26
CA ASP A 87 11.39 6.97 21.90
C ASP A 87 11.25 5.53 21.37
N GLU A 88 12.00 4.55 21.90
CA GLU A 88 11.91 3.16 21.44
C GLU A 88 10.50 2.58 21.63
N GLN A 89 9.81 2.92 22.72
CA GLN A 89 8.42 2.50 22.93
C GLN A 89 7.46 3.19 21.95
N ARG A 90 7.73 4.43 21.56
CA ARG A 90 6.92 5.19 20.59
C ARG A 90 7.11 4.68 19.17
N CYS A 91 8.30 4.17 18.87
CA CYS A 91 8.67 3.60 17.58
C CYS A 91 8.14 2.17 17.38
N GLN A 92 7.57 1.54 18.41
CA GLN A 92 7.03 0.18 18.33
C GLN A 92 5.51 0.21 18.48
N GLN A 93 4.82 -0.49 17.58
CA GLN A 93 3.38 -0.65 17.63
C GLN A 93 3.03 -2.13 17.64
N TRP A 94 2.38 -2.54 18.73
CA TRP A 94 1.77 -3.85 18.88
C TRP A 94 0.27 -3.72 18.73
N VAL A 95 -0.31 -4.42 17.75
CA VAL A 95 -1.77 -4.46 17.60
C VAL A 95 -2.24 -5.88 17.34
N THR A 96 -3.28 -6.27 18.05
CA THR A 96 -3.92 -7.56 17.88
C THR A 96 -5.40 -7.38 17.56
N GLY A 97 -5.84 -7.93 16.43
CA GLY A 97 -7.20 -7.72 15.96
C GLY A 97 -7.50 -8.46 14.67
N LYS A 98 -8.72 -8.27 14.16
CA LYS A 98 -9.15 -8.83 12.87
C LYS A 98 -8.71 -7.91 11.73
N VAL A 99 -7.91 -8.41 10.80
CA VAL A 99 -7.57 -7.66 9.58
C VAL A 99 -8.81 -7.60 8.70
N VAL A 100 -9.22 -6.39 8.34
CA VAL A 100 -10.41 -6.15 7.49
C VAL A 100 -9.99 -5.81 6.08
N LYS A 101 -8.87 -5.12 5.91
CA LYS A 101 -8.36 -4.72 4.61
C LYS A 101 -6.84 -4.50 4.67
N ILE A 102 -6.18 -4.79 3.55
CA ILE A 102 -4.79 -4.39 3.30
C ILE A 102 -4.84 -3.49 2.06
N GLU A 103 -4.23 -2.31 2.16
CA GLU A 103 -4.27 -1.29 1.12
C GLU A 103 -2.85 -0.87 0.72
N ARG A 104 -2.69 -0.55 -0.57
CA ARG A 104 -1.47 0.09 -1.07
C ARG A 104 -1.33 1.48 -0.46
N LEU A 105 -0.09 1.90 -0.21
CA LEU A 105 0.18 3.28 0.16
C LEU A 105 -0.03 4.22 -1.04
N TYR A 106 -0.45 5.45 -0.76
CA TYR A 106 -0.67 6.48 -1.79
C TYR A 106 0.64 7.01 -2.37
N ARG A 107 1.72 6.98 -1.57
CA ARG A 107 3.08 7.38 -1.98
C ARG A 107 3.88 6.14 -2.38
N PRO A 108 4.95 6.28 -3.19
CA PRO A 108 5.79 5.18 -3.68
C PRO A 108 6.71 4.59 -2.57
N ASP A 109 6.14 4.37 -1.39
CA ASP A 109 6.79 3.66 -0.30
C ASP A 109 6.45 2.18 -0.47
N ASP A 110 7.46 1.33 -0.68
CA ASP A 110 7.26 -0.13 -0.62
C ASP A 110 6.74 -0.47 0.79
N GLY A 111 5.56 -1.07 0.92
CA GLY A 111 4.86 -1.18 2.21
C GLY A 111 3.35 -1.39 2.09
N ALA A 112 2.62 -1.27 3.20
CA ALA A 112 1.18 -1.50 3.23
C ALA A 112 0.48 -0.74 4.36
N ARG A 113 -0.82 -0.48 4.17
CA ARG A 113 -1.72 -0.02 5.23
C ARG A 113 -2.66 -1.15 5.63
N PHE A 114 -2.72 -1.45 6.92
CA PHE A 114 -3.61 -2.43 7.51
C PHE A 114 -4.81 -1.73 8.15
N ALA A 115 -6.02 -2.04 7.69
CA ALA A 115 -7.24 -1.73 8.42
C ALA A 115 -7.58 -2.91 9.34
N LEU A 116 -7.46 -2.70 10.64
CA LEU A 116 -7.60 -3.72 11.68
C LEU A 116 -8.67 -3.32 12.68
N VAL A 117 -9.57 -4.23 13.05
CA VAL A 117 -10.46 -4.03 14.20
C VAL A 117 -9.73 -4.59 15.43
N PRO A 118 -9.23 -3.73 16.34
CA PRO A 118 -8.52 -4.21 17.52
C PRO A 118 -9.43 -5.04 18.41
N THR A 119 -8.83 -5.98 19.14
CA THR A 119 -9.56 -6.81 20.10
C THR A 119 -10.35 -5.93 21.10
N GLY A 120 -11.64 -6.20 21.26
CA GLY A 120 -12.52 -5.44 22.16
C GLY A 120 -12.98 -4.09 21.60
N LYS A 121 -12.70 -3.77 20.34
CA LYS A 121 -13.21 -2.58 19.64
C LYS A 121 -14.15 -3.00 18.50
N ARG A 122 -15.02 -2.08 18.07
CA ARG A 122 -15.96 -2.29 16.95
C ARG A 122 -15.46 -1.69 15.64
N ASN A 123 -14.75 -0.56 15.72
CA ASN A 123 -14.34 0.20 14.55
C ASN A 123 -12.92 -0.16 14.10
N PRO A 124 -12.67 -0.25 12.78
CA PRO A 124 -11.34 -0.48 12.26
C PRO A 124 -10.44 0.73 12.51
N ARG A 125 -9.17 0.47 12.74
CA ARG A 125 -8.07 1.44 12.85
C ARG A 125 -7.04 1.15 11.78
N SER A 126 -6.40 2.21 11.30
CA SER A 126 -5.37 2.13 10.27
C SER A 126 -3.99 2.08 10.90
N PHE A 127 -3.19 1.08 10.50
CA PHE A 127 -1.78 0.94 10.87
C PHE A 127 -0.94 0.89 9.59
N GLN A 128 0.15 1.66 9.54
CA GLN A 128 0.93 1.81 8.32
C GLN A 128 2.32 1.21 8.51
N TYR A 129 2.71 0.38 7.55
CA TYR A 129 4.04 -0.18 7.41
C TYR A 129 4.71 0.39 6.17
N ARG A 130 5.96 0.85 6.28
CA ARG A 130 6.74 1.47 5.19
C ARG A 130 8.14 0.89 5.18
N ALA A 131 8.42 -0.04 4.27
CA ALA A 131 9.70 -0.73 4.20
C ALA A 131 10.88 0.24 3.95
N VAL A 132 10.65 1.30 3.15
CA VAL A 132 11.68 2.26 2.72
C VAL A 132 12.21 3.16 3.85
N VAL A 133 11.43 3.41 4.90
CA VAL A 133 11.86 4.23 6.07
C VAL A 133 12.46 3.38 7.19
N SER A 134 13.08 2.26 6.81
CA SER A 134 13.61 1.26 7.73
C SER A 134 12.56 0.92 8.79
N SER A 135 11.46 0.28 8.41
CA SER A 135 10.57 -0.30 9.41
C SER A 135 10.58 -1.81 9.28
N SER A 136 10.53 -2.53 10.40
CA SER A 136 10.30 -3.97 10.37
C SER A 136 8.83 -4.29 10.64
N LEU A 137 8.33 -5.31 9.95
CA LEU A 137 7.00 -5.84 10.12
C LEU A 137 7.12 -7.31 10.51
N LYS A 138 6.53 -7.68 11.64
CA LYS A 138 6.37 -9.08 12.04
C LYS A 138 4.89 -9.34 12.30
N VAL A 139 4.38 -10.47 11.80
CA VAL A 139 2.96 -10.83 11.90
C VAL A 139 2.82 -12.28 12.34
N TRP A 140 1.95 -12.48 13.33
CA TRP A 140 1.60 -13.79 13.89
C TRP A 140 0.10 -14.04 13.74
N ARG A 141 -0.27 -15.32 13.66
CA ARG A 141 -1.67 -15.73 13.68
C ARG A 141 -2.21 -15.79 15.11
N GLY A 142 -3.48 -15.42 15.25
CA GLY A 142 -4.19 -15.46 16.51
C GLY A 142 -3.94 -14.24 17.39
N LYS A 143 -4.45 -14.31 18.62
CA LYS A 143 -4.30 -13.26 19.62
C LYS A 143 -3.10 -13.58 20.51
N LEU A 144 -1.99 -12.91 20.29
CA LEU A 144 -0.78 -13.05 21.11
C LEU A 144 -0.47 -11.77 21.89
N THR A 145 0.10 -11.95 23.08
CA THR A 145 0.76 -10.87 23.83
C THR A 145 2.19 -10.68 23.33
N PRO A 146 2.83 -9.51 23.57
CA PRO A 146 4.23 -9.30 23.20
C PRO A 146 5.18 -10.40 23.69
N GLU A 147 4.99 -10.90 24.91
CA GLU A 147 5.80 -11.98 25.48
C GLU A 147 5.61 -13.29 24.72
N GLN A 148 4.36 -13.61 24.35
CA GLN A 148 4.06 -14.82 23.58
C GLN A 148 4.63 -14.76 22.16
N THR A 149 4.76 -13.57 21.58
CA THR A 149 5.37 -13.39 20.26
C THR A 149 6.88 -13.53 20.26
N GLN A 150 7.56 -13.38 21.40
CA GLN A 150 9.00 -13.66 21.52
C GLN A 150 9.29 -15.16 21.48
N ALA A 151 8.36 -15.99 21.96
CA ALA A 151 8.49 -17.45 21.98
C ALA A 151 8.00 -18.15 20.69
N ARG A 152 7.54 -17.39 19.69
CA ARG A 152 6.94 -17.94 18.46
C ARG A 152 7.51 -17.26 17.23
N GLU A 153 7.82 -18.04 16.20
CA GLU A 153 8.21 -17.46 14.91
C GLU A 153 7.02 -16.74 14.23
N PRO A 154 7.24 -15.54 13.68
CA PRO A 154 6.23 -14.87 12.87
C PRO A 154 6.03 -15.63 11.56
N PHE A 155 4.77 -15.84 11.16
CA PHE A 155 4.49 -16.49 9.86
C PHE A 155 4.82 -15.58 8.68
N TYR A 156 4.83 -14.26 8.91
CA TYR A 156 5.30 -13.28 7.95
C TYR A 156 6.22 -12.30 8.67
N HIS A 157 7.43 -12.14 8.14
CA HIS A 157 8.36 -11.11 8.58
C HIS A 157 8.95 -10.39 7.37
N HIS A 158 9.14 -9.09 7.52
CA HIS A 158 9.91 -8.27 6.61
C HIS A 158 10.86 -7.43 7.45
N GLU A 159 12.16 -7.70 7.32
CA GLU A 159 13.21 -6.96 8.00
C GLU A 159 13.84 -5.97 7.01
N THR A 160 13.92 -4.71 7.39
CA THR A 160 14.77 -3.74 6.69
C THR A 160 16.06 -3.60 7.46
N ILE A 161 17.18 -3.62 6.75
CA ILE A 161 18.49 -3.29 7.33
C ILE A 161 18.41 -1.82 7.82
N PRO A 162 18.86 -1.52 9.05
CA PRO A 162 18.93 -0.13 9.50
C PRO A 162 19.76 0.72 8.53
N PRO A 163 19.44 2.02 8.37
CA PRO A 163 20.30 2.89 7.59
C PRO A 163 21.69 2.86 8.22
N VAL A 164 22.73 2.61 7.42
CA VAL A 164 24.12 2.73 7.89
C VAL A 164 24.29 4.15 8.40
N GLN A 165 24.51 4.30 9.72
CA GLN A 165 24.93 5.58 10.28
C GLN A 165 26.37 5.79 9.84
N TYR A 166 26.58 6.61 8.81
CA TYR A 166 27.90 7.14 8.55
C TYR A 166 28.29 7.97 9.78
N PRO A 167 29.48 7.75 10.36
CA PRO A 167 29.99 8.66 11.38
C PRO A 167 29.91 10.07 10.78
N GLN A 168 29.21 10.98 11.47
CA GLN A 168 29.38 12.41 11.18
C GLN A 168 30.87 12.67 11.35
N GLU A 169 31.57 12.95 10.26
CA GLU A 169 32.90 13.54 10.36
C GLU A 169 32.74 14.79 11.22
N ALA A 170 33.34 14.75 12.41
CA ALA A 170 33.44 15.90 13.27
C ALA A 170 34.10 16.98 12.43
N SER A 171 33.30 17.98 12.03
CA SER A 171 33.84 19.18 11.41
C SER A 171 34.68 19.86 12.49
N ALA A 172 36.00 19.74 12.34
CA ALA A 172 37.01 20.37 13.18
C ALA A 172 37.03 21.88 12.99
#